data_AF-A0A2A3J6V4-F1
#
_entry.id   AF-A0A2A3J6V4-F1
#
_cell.length_a   1.000
_cell.length_b   1.000
_cell.length_c   1.000
_cell.angle_alpha   90.00
_cell.angle_beta   90.00
_cell.angle_gamma   90.00
#
_symmetry.space_group_name_H-M   'P 1'
#
loop_
_entity.id
_entity.type
_entity.pdbx_description
1 polymer ?
#
loop_
_entity_poly.entity_id
_entity_poly.type
_entity_poly.pdbx_seq_one_letter_code
_entity_poly.pdbx_strand_id
1 'polypeptide(L)'
;MDLRHTMKGRRALSALAITAGLLLTVAGCGGGGDAKSGNQASTSSPARNSGDGKAKESGSPAVNQAIAEVKSNGLTLTITSAKRDQGGFVTVNGTVTNGTSGIWIGAEWISDETELKSNGGSLAGASLVDEKGKKKYLILRDTEGHCLCTKFQGGVSQGATVDWFAQFPAPPAGTTSVQFQVPTMPPATLTLSDGE
;
A
#
# COMPACT_ATOMS: atom_id res chain seq x y z
N MET A 1 55.42 15.83 28.42
CA MET A 1 54.93 15.96 29.80
C MET A 1 53.54 15.36 29.84
N ASP A 2 53.47 14.15 30.41
CA ASP A 2 52.25 13.40 30.71
C ASP A 2 51.39 14.16 31.73
N LEU A 3 50.08 14.19 31.51
CA LEU A 3 49.09 14.38 32.56
C LEU A 3 47.94 13.40 32.33
N ARG A 4 48.12 12.18 32.86
CA ARG A 4 47.01 11.32 33.27
C ARG A 4 46.53 11.77 34.64
N HIS A 5 45.24 11.65 34.92
CA HIS A 5 44.55 11.50 36.23
C HIS A 5 43.07 11.89 36.01
N THR A 6 42.00 11.24 36.47
CA THR A 6 41.75 10.08 37.34
C THR A 6 40.26 9.71 37.19
N MET A 7 39.92 8.41 37.25
CA MET A 7 38.54 7.88 37.35
C MET A 7 37.84 8.20 38.68
N LYS A 8 36.52 8.42 38.68
CA LYS A 8 35.50 8.07 39.71
C LYS A 8 34.14 8.69 39.28
N GLY A 9 32.96 8.09 39.39
CA GLY A 9 32.58 6.85 40.04
C GLY A 9 31.10 6.47 39.76
N ARG A 10 30.89 5.15 39.93
CA ARG A 10 29.69 4.33 40.20
C ARG A 10 28.28 4.95 40.39
N ARG A 11 27.34 4.20 39.77
CA ARG A 11 26.05 3.65 40.28
C ARG A 11 24.87 4.59 40.50
N ALA A 12 23.76 4.29 39.81
CA ALA A 12 22.58 3.70 40.46
C ALA A 12 21.63 3.08 39.42
N LEU A 13 21.31 1.81 39.63
CA LEU A 13 20.22 1.09 38.97
C LEU A 13 18.90 1.50 39.64
N SER A 14 17.83 1.62 38.88
CA SER A 14 16.46 1.56 39.40
C SER A 14 15.57 0.92 38.34
N ALA A 15 15.41 -0.39 38.46
CA ALA A 15 14.40 -1.16 37.76
C ALA A 15 13.07 -1.00 38.52
N LEU A 16 12.01 -0.59 37.83
CA LEU A 16 10.64 -0.77 38.31
C LEU A 16 9.96 -1.81 37.41
N ALA A 17 9.62 -2.95 38.01
CA ALA A 17 8.79 -4.00 37.41
C ALA A 17 7.45 -4.00 38.14
N ILE A 18 6.33 -3.83 37.44
CA ILE A 18 4.97 -4.12 37.95
C ILE A 18 4.09 -4.69 36.82
N THR A 19 4.02 -6.02 36.85
CA THR A 19 2.88 -6.96 36.63
C THR A 19 1.66 -6.59 35.77
N ALA A 20 1.51 -7.36 34.68
CA ALA A 20 0.36 -8.16 34.22
C ALA A 20 -1.11 -7.74 34.46
N GLY A 21 -1.89 -7.79 33.38
CA GLY A 21 -3.35 -7.95 33.38
C GLY A 21 -3.87 -8.38 32.01
N LEU A 22 -4.01 -9.69 31.80
CA LEU A 22 -4.57 -10.32 30.60
C LEU A 22 -6.07 -10.60 30.86
N LEU A 23 -6.98 -10.10 30.02
CA LEU A 23 -8.37 -10.53 29.99
C LEU A 23 -8.77 -10.87 28.55
N LEU A 24 -8.82 -12.17 28.26
CA LEU A 24 -9.45 -12.74 27.07
C LEU A 24 -10.91 -13.03 27.39
N THR A 25 -11.83 -12.51 26.58
CA THR A 25 -13.21 -13.00 26.53
C THR A 25 -13.52 -13.37 25.08
N VAL A 26 -13.67 -14.67 24.83
CA VAL A 26 -14.21 -15.21 23.58
C VAL A 26 -15.66 -15.57 23.86
N ALA A 27 -16.59 -14.91 23.18
CA ALA A 27 -17.97 -15.34 23.09
C ALA A 27 -18.20 -15.89 21.68
N GLY A 28 -18.60 -17.16 21.60
CA GLY A 28 -19.08 -17.80 20.37
C GLY A 28 -20.59 -17.82 20.29
N CYS A 29 -21.13 -17.88 19.07
CA CYS A 29 -22.47 -18.35 18.67
C CYS A 29 -22.51 -18.21 17.13
N GLY A 30 -22.94 -19.13 16.25
CA GLY A 30 -23.79 -20.32 16.37
C GLY A 30 -24.80 -20.30 15.21
N GLY A 31 -24.92 -21.42 14.45
CA GLY A 31 -26.05 -21.75 13.55
C GLY A 31 -25.77 -21.58 12.05
N GLY A 32 -25.99 -22.54 11.14
CA GLY A 32 -26.64 -23.86 11.20
C GLY A 32 -27.79 -23.99 10.19
N GLY A 33 -27.64 -24.88 9.19
CA GLY A 33 -28.71 -25.47 8.32
C GLY A 33 -29.26 -24.56 7.21
N ASP A 34 -29.70 -25.00 6.02
CA ASP A 34 -29.96 -26.30 5.39
C ASP A 34 -30.09 -26.05 3.86
N ALA A 35 -29.41 -26.80 2.99
CA ALA A 35 -29.94 -27.90 2.17
C ALA A 35 -31.21 -27.62 1.34
N LYS A 36 -31.09 -27.64 -0.01
CA LYS A 36 -31.57 -28.77 -0.83
C LYS A 36 -31.27 -28.65 -2.32
N SER A 37 -30.82 -29.80 -2.82
CA SER A 37 -30.68 -30.22 -4.21
C SER A 37 -32.02 -30.32 -4.94
N GLY A 38 -32.00 -30.11 -6.25
CA GLY A 38 -33.14 -30.28 -7.14
C GLY A 38 -32.68 -30.34 -8.60
N ASN A 39 -32.07 -31.45 -8.98
CA ASN A 39 -31.71 -31.81 -10.34
C ASN A 39 -32.97 -32.13 -11.17
N GLN A 40 -33.20 -31.46 -12.31
CA GLN A 40 -33.79 -32.14 -13.47
C GLN A 40 -33.55 -31.41 -14.79
N ALA A 41 -33.01 -32.18 -15.73
CA ALA A 41 -32.76 -31.84 -17.11
C ALA A 41 -34.06 -31.72 -17.93
N SER A 42 -34.00 -30.93 -19.00
CA SER A 42 -34.73 -31.21 -20.24
C SER A 42 -33.98 -30.59 -21.42
N THR A 43 -33.58 -31.46 -22.33
CA THR A 43 -32.96 -31.16 -23.62
C THR A 43 -34.03 -30.81 -24.66
N SER A 44 -33.83 -29.74 -25.42
CA SER A 44 -34.33 -29.61 -26.80
C SER A 44 -33.60 -28.47 -27.53
N SER A 45 -32.79 -28.81 -28.53
CA SER A 45 -32.31 -27.90 -29.59
C SER A 45 -33.37 -27.80 -30.71
N PRO A 46 -33.17 -27.00 -31.78
CA PRO A 46 -32.79 -25.59 -31.86
C PRO A 46 -33.81 -24.78 -32.69
N ALA A 47 -33.86 -23.45 -32.56
CA ALA A 47 -34.53 -22.59 -33.54
C ALA A 47 -33.68 -21.35 -33.82
N ARG A 48 -33.24 -21.25 -35.08
CA ARG A 48 -32.66 -20.05 -35.67
C ARG A 48 -33.77 -19.00 -35.81
N ASN A 49 -33.52 -17.77 -35.38
CA ASN A 49 -33.88 -16.61 -36.19
C ASN A 49 -33.05 -15.40 -35.77
N SER A 50 -32.39 -14.80 -36.75
CA SER A 50 -31.70 -13.52 -36.68
C SER A 50 -32.66 -12.41 -36.25
N GLY A 51 -32.17 -11.51 -35.41
CA GLY A 51 -32.90 -10.31 -35.03
C GLY A 51 -32.01 -9.43 -34.15
N ASP A 52 -31.39 -8.44 -34.78
CA ASP A 52 -30.65 -7.35 -34.16
C ASP A 52 -31.33 -6.81 -32.91
N GLY A 53 -30.65 -6.96 -31.77
CA GLY A 53 -31.14 -6.54 -30.47
C GLY A 53 -29.97 -6.26 -29.53
N LYS A 54 -29.59 -4.99 -29.46
CA LYS A 54 -28.82 -4.31 -28.41
C LYS A 54 -28.12 -5.23 -27.41
N ALA A 55 -26.84 -5.51 -27.67
CA ALA A 55 -25.93 -5.88 -26.60
C ALA A 55 -25.82 -4.67 -25.65
N LYS A 56 -26.48 -4.79 -24.51
CA LYS A 56 -26.26 -3.97 -23.33
C LYS A 56 -24.83 -4.29 -22.89
N GLU A 57 -23.89 -3.46 -23.33
CA GLU A 57 -22.49 -3.57 -22.96
C GLU A 57 -22.40 -3.50 -21.44
N SER A 58 -21.92 -4.62 -20.89
CA SER A 58 -21.55 -4.79 -19.50
C SER A 58 -20.81 -3.57 -19.01
N GLY A 59 -21.27 -3.00 -17.90
CA GLY A 59 -20.68 -1.80 -17.32
C GLY A 59 -19.17 -1.99 -17.18
N SER A 60 -18.41 -1.14 -17.86
CA SER A 60 -16.99 -0.95 -17.59
C SER A 60 -16.81 -0.75 -16.08
N PRO A 61 -15.80 -1.39 -15.45
CA PRO A 61 -15.46 -1.04 -14.09
C PRO A 61 -15.20 0.47 -14.08
N ALA A 62 -15.82 1.18 -13.13
CA ALA A 62 -15.66 2.62 -12.97
C ALA A 62 -14.17 2.95 -13.09
N VAL A 63 -13.81 3.69 -14.13
CA VAL A 63 -12.44 4.18 -14.32
C VAL A 63 -12.20 5.11 -13.14
N ASN A 64 -11.51 4.62 -12.10
CA ASN A 64 -11.00 5.47 -11.05
C ASN A 64 -10.06 6.47 -11.74
N GLN A 65 -10.53 7.71 -11.86
CA GLN A 65 -9.84 8.76 -12.58
C GLN A 65 -8.47 9.02 -11.94
N ALA A 66 -7.41 9.01 -12.74
CA ALA A 66 -6.07 9.32 -12.27
C ALA A 66 -6.02 10.75 -11.69
N ILE A 67 -5.47 10.89 -10.49
CA ILE A 67 -5.24 12.19 -9.84
C ILE A 67 -3.84 12.73 -10.11
N ALA A 68 -2.90 11.85 -10.46
CA ALA A 68 -1.57 12.20 -10.92
C ALA A 68 -0.96 11.05 -11.75
N GLU A 69 0.00 11.37 -12.60
CA GLU A 69 0.79 10.39 -13.35
C GLU A 69 2.23 10.89 -13.46
N VAL A 70 3.20 10.00 -13.21
CA VAL A 70 4.62 10.28 -13.36
C VAL A 70 5.29 9.17 -14.15
N LYS A 71 6.30 9.53 -14.95
CA LYS A 71 7.02 8.61 -15.83
C LYS A 71 8.51 8.75 -15.63
N SER A 72 9.22 7.62 -15.61
CA SER A 72 10.69 7.57 -15.55
C SER A 72 11.16 6.19 -15.97
N ASN A 73 12.32 6.10 -16.60
CA ASN A 73 13.00 4.82 -16.90
C ASN A 73 12.11 3.76 -17.57
N GLY A 74 11.15 4.17 -18.42
CA GLY A 74 10.21 3.26 -19.07
C GLY A 74 9.07 2.76 -18.19
N LEU A 75 8.93 3.26 -16.97
CA LEU A 75 7.78 3.00 -16.08
C LEU A 75 6.79 4.16 -16.16
N THR A 76 5.50 3.83 -16.10
CA THR A 76 4.42 4.79 -15.86
C THR A 76 3.76 4.47 -14.53
N LEU A 77 3.80 5.41 -13.60
CA LEU A 77 3.17 5.29 -12.29
C LEU A 77 1.97 6.24 -12.27
N THR A 78 0.78 5.67 -12.22
CA THR A 78 -0.49 6.40 -12.15
C THR A 78 -1.00 6.34 -10.72
N ILE A 79 -1.35 7.47 -10.13
CA ILE A 79 -1.95 7.58 -8.81
C ILE A 79 -3.44 7.81 -8.99
N THR A 80 -4.27 6.99 -8.35
CA THR A 80 -5.74 7.06 -8.44
C THR A 80 -6.38 7.63 -7.19
N SER A 81 -5.73 7.50 -6.02
CA SER A 81 -6.25 8.08 -4.78
C SER A 81 -5.16 8.28 -3.73
N ALA A 82 -5.39 9.25 -2.84
CA ALA A 82 -4.62 9.46 -1.62
C ALA A 82 -5.59 9.84 -0.49
N LYS A 83 -6.01 8.85 0.30
CA LYS A 83 -7.10 8.99 1.28
C LYS A 83 -6.56 8.85 2.69
N ARG A 84 -6.98 9.75 3.59
CA ARG A 84 -6.83 9.58 5.03
C ARG A 84 -7.76 8.50 5.55
N ASP A 85 -7.28 7.73 6.50
CA ASP A 85 -8.05 6.75 7.24
C ASP A 85 -8.25 7.21 8.68
N GLN A 86 -9.36 6.81 9.31
CA GLN A 86 -9.66 7.13 10.71
C GLN A 86 -8.64 6.54 11.68
N GLY A 87 -7.92 5.49 11.29
CA GLY A 87 -6.80 4.89 12.03
C GLY A 87 -5.51 5.71 12.03
N GLY A 88 -5.49 6.91 11.44
CA GLY A 88 -4.35 7.85 11.52
C GLY A 88 -3.26 7.62 10.46
N PHE A 89 -3.65 7.08 9.30
CA PHE A 89 -2.75 6.86 8.17
C PHE A 89 -3.35 7.39 6.86
N VAL A 90 -2.51 7.54 5.84
CA VAL A 90 -2.91 7.84 4.47
C VAL A 90 -2.60 6.63 3.61
N THR A 91 -3.58 6.14 2.85
CA THR A 91 -3.37 5.12 1.82
C THR A 91 -3.35 5.79 0.46
N VAL A 92 -2.24 5.61 -0.26
CA VAL A 92 -2.11 6.00 -1.66
C VAL A 92 -2.28 4.76 -2.52
N ASN A 93 -3.13 4.82 -3.54
CA ASN A 93 -3.36 3.72 -4.48
C ASN A 93 -3.12 4.18 -5.91
N GLY A 94 -2.82 3.22 -6.78
CA GLY A 94 -2.62 3.48 -8.18
C GLY A 94 -2.29 2.24 -8.99
N THR A 95 -1.79 2.47 -10.20
CA THR A 95 -1.26 1.43 -11.09
C THR A 95 0.17 1.75 -11.52
N VAL A 96 0.94 0.72 -11.84
CA VAL A 96 2.26 0.86 -12.46
C VAL A 96 2.30 0.00 -13.72
N THR A 97 2.71 0.62 -14.83
CA THR A 97 2.89 -0.03 -16.13
C THR A 97 4.37 -0.16 -16.43
N ASN A 98 4.82 -1.38 -16.73
CA ASN A 98 6.19 -1.64 -17.17
C ASN A 98 6.31 -1.49 -18.69
N GLY A 99 6.85 -0.38 -19.16
CA GLY A 99 7.19 -0.14 -20.57
C GLY A 99 8.62 -0.50 -20.96
N THR A 100 9.40 -1.13 -20.07
CA THR A 100 10.78 -1.56 -20.36
C THR A 100 10.81 -2.86 -21.15
N SER A 101 11.98 -3.21 -21.71
CA SER A 101 12.20 -4.52 -22.34
C SER A 101 12.56 -5.56 -21.28
N GLY A 102 11.56 -6.31 -20.79
CA GLY A 102 11.76 -7.42 -19.86
C GLY A 102 10.88 -7.36 -18.62
N ILE A 103 11.18 -8.22 -17.63
CA ILE A 103 10.50 -8.24 -16.33
C ILE A 103 11.11 -7.16 -15.45
N TRP A 104 10.27 -6.25 -14.93
CA TRP A 104 10.66 -5.24 -13.96
C TRP A 104 10.35 -5.72 -12.54
N ILE A 105 11.33 -5.65 -11.63
CA ILE A 105 11.18 -6.14 -10.26
C ILE A 105 11.11 -5.04 -9.20
N GLY A 106 11.23 -3.76 -9.57
CA GLY A 106 11.19 -2.63 -8.64
C GLY A 106 12.36 -2.55 -7.65
N ALA A 107 13.52 -3.11 -8.01
CA ALA A 107 14.71 -3.12 -7.15
C ALA A 107 15.29 -1.72 -6.89
N GLU A 108 14.96 -0.75 -7.73
CA GLU A 108 15.35 0.64 -7.61
C GLU A 108 14.40 1.46 -6.69
N TRP A 109 13.26 0.88 -6.27
CA TRP A 109 12.28 1.54 -5.38
C TRP A 109 12.40 1.12 -3.91
N ILE A 110 13.41 0.32 -3.59
CA ILE A 110 13.71 -0.09 -2.21
C ILE A 110 14.00 1.12 -1.30
N SER A 111 13.80 0.94 0.00
CA SER A 111 14.22 1.94 0.99
C SER A 111 15.73 1.86 1.25
N ASP A 112 16.35 3.02 1.49
CA ASP A 112 17.72 3.13 1.99
C ASP A 112 17.83 2.73 3.47
N GLU A 113 16.70 2.57 4.17
CA GLU A 113 16.66 2.18 5.58
C GLU A 113 17.07 0.72 5.75
N THR A 114 17.96 0.46 6.71
CA THR A 114 18.52 -0.89 6.91
C THR A 114 17.45 -1.88 7.36
N GLU A 115 16.46 -1.41 8.11
CA GLU A 115 15.34 -2.18 8.64
C GLU A 115 14.38 -2.64 7.54
N LEU A 116 14.36 -1.98 6.39
CA LEU A 116 13.46 -2.30 5.27
C LEU A 116 14.11 -3.15 4.18
N LYS A 117 15.40 -3.51 4.31
CA LYS A 117 16.14 -4.28 3.29
C LYS A 117 15.46 -5.59 2.88
N SER A 118 14.75 -6.25 3.80
CA SER A 118 14.01 -7.50 3.55
C SER A 118 12.73 -7.31 2.72
N ASN A 119 12.34 -6.08 2.41
CA ASN A 119 11.16 -5.81 1.62
C ASN A 119 11.35 -6.05 0.12
N GLY A 120 12.61 -6.13 -0.33
CA GLY A 120 12.92 -6.33 -1.75
C GLY A 120 12.24 -5.27 -2.62
N GLY A 121 12.08 -5.60 -3.91
CA GLY A 121 11.43 -4.70 -4.86
C GLY A 121 9.97 -4.40 -4.47
N SER A 122 9.77 -3.19 -3.97
CA SER A 122 8.53 -2.76 -3.31
C SER A 122 8.45 -1.24 -3.25
N LEU A 123 7.33 -0.71 -2.80
CA LEU A 123 7.12 0.72 -2.52
C LEU A 123 7.76 1.17 -1.20
N ALA A 124 8.65 0.37 -0.59
CA ALA A 124 9.20 0.65 0.73
C ALA A 124 10.04 1.94 0.78
N GLY A 125 10.68 2.34 -0.32
CA GLY A 125 11.42 3.60 -0.41
C GLY A 125 10.54 4.84 -0.66
N ALA A 126 9.23 4.66 -0.83
CA ALA A 126 8.32 5.77 -1.07
C ALA A 126 8.13 6.63 0.18
N SER A 127 7.72 7.89 -0.03
CA SER A 127 7.44 8.83 1.05
C SER A 127 6.42 9.89 0.66
N LEU A 128 5.80 10.49 1.67
CA LEU A 128 5.05 11.74 1.54
C LEU A 128 5.85 12.89 2.14
N VAL A 129 5.87 14.03 1.47
CA VAL A 129 6.52 15.25 1.96
C VAL A 129 5.48 16.35 2.09
N ASP A 130 5.25 16.79 3.32
CA ASP A 130 4.52 18.01 3.63
C ASP A 130 5.52 19.16 3.66
N GLU A 131 5.63 19.90 2.54
CA GLU A 131 6.58 21.01 2.43
C GLU A 131 6.23 22.16 3.37
N LYS A 132 4.92 22.42 3.60
CA LYS A 132 4.47 23.49 4.50
C LYS A 132 4.76 23.13 5.95
N GLY A 133 4.47 21.89 6.34
CA GLY A 133 4.79 21.32 7.65
C GLY A 133 6.26 20.94 7.83
N LYS A 134 7.07 21.05 6.77
CA LYS A 134 8.51 20.69 6.73
C LYS A 134 8.78 19.28 7.25
N LYS A 135 7.91 18.33 6.90
CA LYS A 135 7.99 16.95 7.40
C LYS A 135 7.94 15.94 6.26
N LYS A 136 8.83 14.96 6.32
CA LYS A 136 8.82 13.75 5.49
C LYS A 136 8.22 12.59 6.29
N TYR A 137 7.26 11.90 5.70
CA TYR A 137 6.59 10.73 6.25
C TYR A 137 7.03 9.51 5.44
N LEU A 138 7.63 8.54 6.14
CA LEU A 138 8.10 7.29 5.55
C LEU A 138 7.00 6.23 5.60
N ILE A 139 7.18 5.16 4.84
CA ILE A 139 6.22 4.06 4.77
C ILE A 139 5.96 3.45 6.14
N LEU A 140 4.70 3.09 6.41
CA LEU A 140 4.33 2.30 7.58
C LEU A 140 4.82 0.86 7.44
N ARG A 141 4.91 0.18 8.58
CA ARG A 141 5.40 -1.20 8.69
C ARG A 141 4.51 -2.00 9.63
N ASP A 142 4.44 -3.30 9.39
CA ASP A 142 3.89 -4.24 10.37
C ASP A 142 4.89 -4.53 11.50
N THR A 143 4.49 -5.40 12.43
CA THR A 143 5.30 -5.81 13.57
C THR A 143 6.50 -6.69 13.20
N GLU A 144 6.54 -7.20 11.96
CA GLU A 144 7.62 -8.03 11.42
C GLU A 144 8.61 -7.20 10.57
N GLY A 145 8.34 -5.91 10.38
CA GLY A 145 9.17 -4.99 9.61
C GLY A 145 8.88 -5.02 8.11
N HIS A 146 7.79 -5.64 7.66
CA HIS A 146 7.35 -5.53 6.28
C HIS A 146 6.66 -4.19 6.06
N CYS A 147 6.92 -3.56 4.92
CA CYS A 147 6.20 -2.35 4.55
C CYS A 147 4.70 -2.65 4.42
N LEU A 148 3.87 -1.70 4.82
CA LEU A 148 2.46 -1.68 4.46
C LEU A 148 2.32 -1.10 3.04
N CYS A 149 2.85 -1.84 2.07
CA CYS A 149 2.97 -1.42 0.69
C CYS A 149 3.03 -2.62 -0.26
N THR A 150 2.78 -2.39 -1.54
CA THR A 150 2.91 -3.44 -2.56
C THR A 150 4.37 -3.85 -2.74
N LYS A 151 4.59 -5.17 -2.75
CA LYS A 151 5.84 -5.83 -3.14
C LYS A 151 5.63 -6.48 -4.50
N PHE A 152 6.51 -6.22 -5.46
CA PHE A 152 6.39 -6.73 -6.84
C PHE A 152 6.98 -8.13 -6.98
N GLN A 153 6.44 -9.08 -6.21
CA GLN A 153 6.91 -10.47 -6.21
C GLN A 153 6.77 -11.10 -7.60
N GLY A 154 7.84 -11.72 -8.10
CA GLY A 154 7.89 -12.27 -9.47
C GLY A 154 8.05 -11.22 -10.58
N GLY A 155 8.00 -9.93 -10.23
CA GLY A 155 8.11 -8.81 -11.15
C GLY A 155 6.89 -8.59 -12.03
N VAL A 156 6.93 -7.50 -12.80
CA VAL A 156 5.89 -7.07 -13.75
C VAL A 156 6.43 -7.30 -15.15
N SER A 157 5.74 -8.12 -15.94
CA SER A 157 6.12 -8.40 -17.33
C SER A 157 6.09 -7.13 -18.19
N GLN A 158 6.82 -7.15 -19.31
CA GLN A 158 6.78 -6.07 -20.29
C GLN A 158 5.34 -5.81 -20.78
N GLY A 159 4.95 -4.54 -20.80
CA GLY A 159 3.62 -4.07 -21.18
C GLY A 159 2.54 -4.31 -20.13
N ALA A 160 2.82 -5.08 -19.08
CA ALA A 160 1.83 -5.36 -18.04
C ALA A 160 1.65 -4.15 -17.13
N THR A 161 0.43 -4.04 -16.59
CA THR A 161 0.05 -3.06 -15.58
C THR A 161 -0.43 -3.81 -14.35
N VAL A 162 0.01 -3.37 -13.17
CA VAL A 162 -0.42 -3.93 -11.89
C VAL A 162 -0.86 -2.82 -10.94
N ASP A 163 -1.80 -3.15 -10.07
CA ASP A 163 -2.22 -2.25 -8.99
C ASP A 163 -1.15 -2.20 -7.90
N TRP A 164 -1.06 -1.05 -7.24
CA TRP A 164 -0.22 -0.88 -6.06
C TRP A 164 -0.91 -0.03 -4.99
N PHE A 165 -0.46 -0.22 -3.76
CA PHE A 165 -0.79 0.63 -2.63
C PHE A 165 0.45 0.93 -1.78
N ALA A 166 0.39 2.02 -1.01
CA ALA A 166 1.39 2.40 -0.03
C ALA A 166 0.74 3.19 1.11
N GLN A 167 1.03 2.80 2.37
CA GLN A 167 0.48 3.45 3.55
C GLN A 167 1.53 4.26 4.32
N PHE A 168 1.15 5.47 4.73
CA PHE A 168 1.99 6.43 5.43
C PHE A 168 1.30 6.91 6.71
N PRO A 169 2.02 7.34 7.75
CA PRO A 169 1.40 8.10 8.83
C PRO A 169 0.66 9.32 8.26
N ALA A 170 -0.55 9.60 8.76
CA ALA A 170 -1.31 10.74 8.28
C ALA A 170 -0.62 12.06 8.68
N PRO A 171 -0.42 12.99 7.72
CA PRO A 171 -0.08 14.37 8.07
C PRO A 171 -1.20 15.01 8.91
N PRO A 172 -0.92 16.12 9.64
CA PRO A 172 -1.94 16.86 10.38
C PRO A 172 -3.21 17.10 9.56
N ALA A 173 -4.37 17.16 10.23
CA ALA A 173 -5.67 17.29 9.56
C ALA A 173 -5.75 18.51 8.61
N GLY A 174 -5.03 19.60 8.90
CA GLY A 174 -4.96 20.79 8.05
C GLY A 174 -4.10 20.66 6.79
N THR A 175 -3.31 19.59 6.63
CA THR A 175 -2.42 19.39 5.47
C THR A 175 -3.21 18.83 4.29
N THR A 176 -3.65 19.64 3.34
CA THR A 176 -4.44 19.16 2.19
C THR A 176 -3.59 18.73 1.00
N SER A 177 -2.29 19.06 0.98
CA SER A 177 -1.41 18.81 -0.15
C SER A 177 -0.06 18.29 0.31
N VAL A 178 0.43 17.26 -0.36
CA VAL A 178 1.73 16.62 -0.12
C VAL A 178 2.41 16.26 -1.43
N GLN A 179 3.73 16.15 -1.44
CA GLN A 179 4.45 15.51 -2.54
C GLN A 179 4.63 14.03 -2.24
N PHE A 180 4.18 13.18 -3.14
CA PHE A 180 4.50 11.76 -3.15
C PHE A 180 5.79 11.54 -3.93
N GLN A 181 6.72 10.84 -3.30
CA GLN A 181 8.04 10.54 -3.85
C GLN A 181 8.23 9.03 -3.87
N VAL A 182 8.65 8.52 -5.02
CA VAL A 182 9.12 7.14 -5.20
C VAL A 182 10.54 7.25 -5.74
N PRO A 183 11.51 6.45 -5.23
CA PRO A 183 12.89 6.51 -5.72
C PRO A 183 12.94 6.39 -7.26
N THR A 184 13.83 7.13 -7.90
CA THR A 184 14.00 7.20 -9.37
C THR A 184 12.81 7.76 -10.17
N MET A 185 11.70 8.14 -9.52
CA MET A 185 10.56 8.81 -10.15
C MET A 185 10.53 10.31 -9.81
N PRO A 186 10.03 11.17 -10.71
CA PRO A 186 9.69 12.55 -10.37
C PRO A 186 8.65 12.62 -9.23
N PRO A 187 8.69 13.66 -8.37
CA PRO A 187 7.68 13.85 -7.35
C PRO A 187 6.30 14.17 -7.97
N ALA A 188 5.24 13.68 -7.35
CA ALA A 188 3.86 13.97 -7.72
C ALA A 188 3.16 14.75 -6.59
N THR A 189 2.57 15.90 -6.89
CA THR A 189 1.74 16.64 -5.92
C THR A 189 0.38 15.98 -5.82
N LEU A 190 0.00 15.54 -4.61
CA LEU A 190 -1.27 14.91 -4.31
C LEU A 190 -2.11 15.79 -3.39
N THR A 191 -3.40 15.88 -3.70
CA THR A 191 -4.41 16.41 -2.77
C THR A 191 -4.93 15.25 -1.93
N LEU A 192 -4.87 15.40 -0.61
CA LEU A 192 -5.38 14.41 0.33
C LEU A 192 -6.88 14.61 0.54
N SER A 193 -7.65 13.54 0.42
CA SER A 193 -9.06 13.50 0.80
C SER A 193 -9.27 12.64 2.05
N ASP A 194 -10.42 12.79 2.69
CA ASP A 194 -10.82 11.92 3.77
C ASP A 194 -11.42 10.62 3.21
N GLY A 195 -11.09 9.50 3.85
CA GLY A 195 -11.74 8.22 3.63
C GLY A 195 -13.14 8.20 4.24
N GLU A 196 -13.99 7.34 3.69
CA GLU A 196 -15.35 7.11 4.17
C GLU A 196 -15.36 6.21 5.41
#